data_AF-A0A957T2R7-F1
#
_entry.id   AF-A0A957T2R7-F1
#
_cell.length_a   1.000
_cell.length_b   1.000
_cell.length_c   1.000
_cell.angle_alpha   90.00
_cell.angle_beta   90.00
_cell.angle_gamma   90.00
#
_symmetry.space_group_name_H-M   'P 1'
#
loop_
_entity.id
_entity.type
_entity.pdbx_description
1 polymer ?
#
loop_
_entity_poly.entity_id
_entity_poly.type
_entity_poly.pdbx_seq_one_letter_code
_entity_poly.pdbx_strand_id
1 'polypeptide(L)'
;GKDNADYLMEVMGMWQSHYSRAAYIDLNLGDGEPVAEEAEAIAQRRNWRFERLEGDLGLIRRLIDGEWDDDFLVLKPGQQIERAYDDQVVVAGGM
;
A
#
# COMPACT_ATOMS: atom_id res chain seq x y z
N GLY A 1 -22.30 23.01 10.07
CA GLY A 1 -23.32 22.80 11.12
C GLY A 1 -23.08 21.45 11.77
N LYS A 2 -23.62 21.24 12.98
CA LYS A 2 -23.45 20.01 13.78
C LYS A 2 -23.76 18.74 12.96
N ASP A 3 -24.85 18.74 12.21
CA ASP A 3 -25.25 17.63 11.34
C ASP A 3 -24.22 17.30 10.24
N ASN A 4 -23.50 18.30 9.72
CA ASN A 4 -22.45 18.09 8.73
C ASN A 4 -21.18 17.50 9.36
N ALA A 5 -20.90 17.83 10.63
CA ALA A 5 -19.80 17.24 11.38
C ALA A 5 -20.12 15.79 11.78
N ASP A 6 -21.36 15.51 12.17
CA ASP A 6 -21.83 14.16 12.51
C ASP A 6 -21.81 13.23 11.27
N TYR A 7 -22.25 13.70 10.10
CA TYR A 7 -22.14 12.97 8.84
C TYR A 7 -20.68 12.72 8.42
N LEU A 8 -19.80 13.72 8.57
CA LEU A 8 -18.37 13.55 8.31
C LEU A 8 -17.73 12.54 9.27
N MET A 9 -18.12 12.53 10.55
CA MET A 9 -17.66 11.53 11.52
C MET A 9 -18.20 10.13 11.22
N GLU A 10 -19.43 10.02 10.72
CA GLU A 10 -20.03 8.75 10.29
C GLU A 10 -19.33 8.21 9.03
N VAL A 11 -19.10 9.04 8.01
CA VAL A 11 -18.37 8.66 6.78
C VAL A 11 -16.89 8.35 7.08
N MET A 12 -16.23 9.15 7.93
CA MET A 12 -14.90 8.85 8.47
C MET A 12 -14.93 7.73 9.55
N GLY A 13 -16.09 7.17 9.88
CA GLY A 13 -16.26 6.02 10.77
C GLY A 13 -16.60 4.73 10.02
N MET A 14 -17.21 4.84 8.83
CA MET A 14 -17.67 3.71 8.04
C MET A 14 -16.53 2.80 7.55
N TRP A 15 -15.35 3.36 7.27
CA TRP A 15 -14.17 2.53 6.97
C TRP A 15 -13.88 1.56 8.14
N GLN A 16 -14.03 2.02 9.37
CA GLN A 16 -13.81 1.24 10.60
C GLN A 16 -14.80 0.08 10.79
N SER A 17 -15.96 0.11 10.12
CA SER A 17 -17.00 -0.92 10.24
C SER A 17 -16.75 -2.14 9.34
N HIS A 18 -15.98 -1.98 8.27
CA HIS A 18 -15.69 -3.05 7.31
C HIS A 18 -14.31 -3.66 7.48
N TYR A 19 -13.38 -2.95 8.13
CA TYR A 19 -12.09 -3.53 8.47
C TYR A 19 -12.24 -4.48 9.64
N SER A 20 -11.60 -5.65 9.50
CA SER A 20 -11.54 -6.70 10.52
C SER A 20 -10.10 -7.16 10.78
N ARG A 21 -9.13 -6.47 10.16
CA ARG A 21 -7.71 -6.85 10.20
C ARG A 21 -6.82 -5.61 10.32
N ALA A 22 -5.88 -5.67 11.25
CA ALA A 22 -4.66 -4.85 11.24
C ALA A 22 -3.50 -5.74 10.79
N ALA A 23 -2.79 -5.34 9.74
CA ALA A 23 -1.61 -6.05 9.26
C ALA A 23 -0.36 -5.20 9.44
N TYR A 24 0.67 -5.76 10.05
CA TYR A 24 2.00 -5.18 10.09
C TYR A 24 2.88 -5.89 9.05
N ILE A 25 3.51 -5.13 8.14
CA ILE A 25 4.40 -5.68 7.12
C ILE A 25 5.84 -5.51 7.61
N ASP A 26 6.48 -6.63 7.91
CA ASP A 26 7.85 -6.70 8.35
C ASP A 26 8.78 -6.77 7.14
N LEU A 27 9.49 -5.66 6.87
CA LEU A 27 10.49 -5.60 5.80
C LEU A 27 11.88 -6.05 6.26
N ASN A 28 12.01 -6.56 7.50
CA ASN A 28 13.29 -6.86 8.15
C ASN A 28 14.24 -5.64 8.17
N LEU A 29 13.67 -4.42 8.23
CA LEU A 29 14.40 -3.16 8.25
C LEU A 29 14.35 -2.53 9.65
N GLY A 30 15.45 -2.64 10.38
CA GLY A 30 15.59 -2.03 11.71
C GLY A 30 14.70 -2.68 12.76
N ASP A 31 14.45 -1.96 13.86
CA ASP A 31 13.56 -2.41 14.92
C ASP A 31 12.12 -1.97 14.62
N GLY A 32 11.35 -2.91 14.09
CA GLY A 32 9.94 -2.73 13.77
C GLY A 32 8.97 -3.07 14.91
N GLU A 33 9.48 -3.60 16.02
CA GLU A 33 8.67 -4.15 17.10
C GLU A 33 7.74 -3.11 17.75
N PRO A 34 8.18 -1.85 18.02
CA PRO A 34 7.29 -0.83 18.56
C PRO A 34 6.07 -0.55 17.66
N VAL A 35 6.24 -0.66 16.34
CA VAL A 35 5.17 -0.44 15.36
C VAL A 35 4.25 -1.66 15.28
N ALA A 36 4.81 -2.87 15.39
CA ALA A 36 4.04 -4.11 15.47
C ALA A 36 3.17 -4.13 16.74
N GLU A 37 3.73 -3.76 17.89
CA GLU A 37 3.02 -3.64 19.17
C GLU A 37 1.88 -2.60 19.09
N GLU A 38 2.12 -1.46 18.45
CA GLU A 38 1.08 -0.44 18.24
C GLU A 38 -0.06 -0.98 17.36
N ALA A 39 0.28 -1.67 16.26
CA ALA A 39 -0.70 -2.29 15.38
C ALA A 39 -1.52 -3.38 16.08
N GLU A 40 -0.89 -4.18 16.95
CA GLU A 40 -1.57 -5.17 17.78
C GLU A 40 -2.52 -4.50 18.79
N ALA A 41 -2.06 -3.46 19.50
CA ALA A 41 -2.89 -2.71 20.44
C ALA A 41 -4.10 -2.02 19.75
N ILE A 42 -3.93 -1.57 18.51
CA ILE A 42 -5.01 -1.06 17.67
C ILE A 42 -6.01 -2.18 17.34
N ALA A 43 -5.52 -3.37 16.98
CA ALA A 43 -6.35 -4.52 16.65
C ALA A 43 -7.17 -4.97 17.85
N GLN A 44 -6.54 -5.11 19.02
CA GLN A 44 -7.20 -5.49 20.27
C GLN A 44 -8.30 -4.50 20.66
N ARG A 45 -8.04 -3.18 20.62
CA ARG A 45 -9.04 -2.15 20.94
C ARG A 45 -10.24 -2.17 20.01
N ARG A 46 -10.07 -2.63 18.77
CA ARG A 46 -11.09 -2.65 17.73
C ARG A 46 -11.69 -4.04 17.48
N ASN A 47 -11.26 -5.05 18.24
CA ASN A 47 -11.61 -6.44 18.02
C ASN A 47 -11.33 -6.92 16.57
N TRP A 48 -10.21 -6.46 16.01
CA TRP A 48 -9.69 -6.89 14.71
C TRP A 48 -8.67 -8.00 14.88
N ARG A 49 -8.48 -8.81 13.84
CA ARG A 49 -7.37 -9.76 13.76
C ARG A 49 -6.07 -8.99 13.53
N PHE A 50 -5.04 -9.30 14.32
CA PHE A 50 -3.69 -8.87 14.04
C PHE A 50 -2.99 -9.91 13.16
N GLU A 51 -2.25 -9.45 12.14
CA GLU A 51 -1.46 -10.31 11.24
C GLU A 51 -0.10 -9.67 11.00
N ARG A 52 0.98 -10.45 11.16
CA ARG A 52 2.33 -10.06 10.75
C ARG A 52 2.62 -10.68 9.39
N LEU A 53 2.87 -9.84 8.41
CA LEU A 53 3.19 -10.23 7.04
C LEU A 53 4.68 -10.04 6.82
N GLU A 54 5.35 -11.04 6.27
CA GLU A 54 6.72 -10.88 5.80
C GLU A 54 6.69 -10.13 4.46
N GLY A 55 7.40 -9.00 4.40
CA GLY A 55 7.54 -8.21 3.19
C GLY A 55 8.83 -8.57 2.43
N ASP A 56 8.78 -8.46 1.11
CA ASP A 56 9.91 -8.70 0.22
C ASP A 56 10.41 -7.37 -0.38
N LEU A 57 11.70 -7.09 -0.22
CA LEU A 57 12.36 -5.91 -0.79
C LEU A 57 12.87 -6.14 -2.22
N GLY A 58 12.60 -7.29 -2.82
CA GLY A 58 13.07 -7.68 -4.15
C GLY A 58 12.79 -6.63 -5.23
N LEU A 59 11.58 -6.04 -5.26
CA LEU A 59 11.24 -4.96 -6.20
C LEU A 59 12.10 -3.70 -5.98
N ILE A 60 12.32 -3.29 -4.74
CA ILE A 60 13.15 -2.12 -4.43
C ILE A 60 14.61 -2.37 -4.80
N ARG A 61 15.10 -3.59 -4.55
CA ARG A 61 16.45 -3.99 -4.93
C ARG A 61 16.65 -3.98 -6.45
N ARG A 62 15.75 -4.62 -7.21
CA ARG A 62 15.77 -4.62 -8.68
C ARG A 62 15.71 -3.21 -9.26
N LEU A 63 14.91 -2.32 -8.66
CA LEU A 63 14.83 -0.92 -9.06
C LEU A 63 16.19 -0.21 -8.97
N ILE A 64 16.92 -0.41 -7.88
CA ILE A 64 18.22 0.24 -7.63
C ILE A 64 19.34 -0.40 -8.46
N ASP A 65 19.35 -1.73 -8.54
CA ASP A 65 20.40 -2.50 -9.23
C ASP A 65 20.26 -2.44 -10.77
N GLY A 66 19.17 -1.87 -11.28
CA GLY A 66 18.92 -1.71 -12.73
C GLY A 66 18.39 -2.97 -13.40
N GLU A 67 17.92 -3.94 -12.61
CA GLU A 67 17.32 -5.19 -13.06
C GLU A 67 15.84 -4.98 -13.40
N TRP A 68 15.56 -4.06 -14.34
CA TRP A 68 14.20 -3.68 -14.73
C TRP A 68 13.62 -4.69 -15.73
N ASP A 69 13.03 -5.76 -15.19
CA ASP A 69 12.31 -6.81 -15.90
C ASP A 69 10.82 -6.49 -16.06
N ASP A 70 9.97 -7.51 -16.22
CA ASP A 70 8.53 -7.39 -16.49
C ASP A 70 7.75 -6.66 -15.38
N ASP A 71 8.34 -6.48 -14.19
CA ASP A 71 7.73 -5.71 -13.11
C ASP A 71 7.85 -4.18 -13.28
N PHE A 72 8.59 -3.72 -14.30
CA PHE A 72 8.91 -2.30 -14.49
C PHE A 72 8.52 -1.78 -15.87
N LEU A 73 7.91 -0.58 -15.89
CA LEU A 73 7.75 0.19 -17.11
C LEU A 73 9.00 1.06 -17.36
N VAL A 74 9.81 0.69 -18.35
CA VAL A 74 11.01 1.44 -18.74
C VAL A 74 10.73 2.38 -19.91
N LEU A 75 10.91 3.68 -19.70
CA LEU A 75 10.80 4.70 -20.75
C LEU A 75 12.17 5.01 -21.37
N LYS A 76 12.25 4.91 -22.68
CA LYS A 76 13.38 5.44 -23.46
C LYS A 76 13.21 6.95 -23.66
N PRO A 77 14.30 7.69 -23.95
CA PRO A 77 14.20 9.09 -24.32
C PRO A 77 13.18 9.31 -25.45
N GLY A 78 12.29 10.28 -25.28
CA GLY A 78 11.20 10.57 -26.24
C GLY A 78 9.90 9.81 -25.96
N GLN A 79 9.93 8.76 -25.13
CA GLN A 79 8.71 8.03 -24.75
C GLN A 79 7.97 8.71 -23.58
N GLN A 80 6.65 8.47 -23.55
CA GLN A 80 5.72 8.92 -22.52
C GLN A 80 4.85 7.75 -22.04
N ILE A 81 4.19 7.94 -20.90
CA ILE A 81 3.24 6.96 -20.38
C ILE A 81 1.90 7.13 -21.09
N GLU A 82 1.38 6.06 -21.67
CA GLU A 82 0.07 5.99 -22.32
C GLU A 82 -0.81 4.93 -21.65
N ARG A 83 -2.13 5.01 -21.86
CA ARG A 83 -3.08 4.02 -21.31
C ARG A 83 -3.12 2.80 -22.22
N ALA A 84 -2.98 1.62 -21.63
CA ALA A 84 -3.01 0.34 -22.36
C ALA A 84 -4.44 -0.17 -22.65
N TYR A 85 -5.43 0.28 -21.87
CA TYR A 85 -6.84 -0.18 -21.92
C TYR A 85 -7.01 -1.71 -21.83
N ASP A 86 -6.04 -2.40 -21.24
CA ASP A 86 -6.03 -3.82 -20.93
C ASP A 86 -5.48 -4.04 -19.50
N ASP A 87 -5.15 -5.29 -19.16
CA ASP A 87 -4.63 -5.68 -17.85
C ASP A 87 -3.29 -5.01 -17.49
N GLN A 88 -2.58 -4.42 -18.46
CA GLN A 88 -1.31 -3.72 -18.21
C GLN A 88 -1.52 -2.32 -17.64
N VAL A 89 -2.74 -1.75 -17.73
CA VAL A 89 -3.13 -0.41 -17.27
C VAL A 89 -2.42 0.74 -18.02
N VAL A 90 -1.09 0.72 -18.08
CA VAL A 90 -0.21 1.71 -18.72
C VAL A 90 0.88 1.05 -19.56
N VAL A 91 1.31 1.73 -20.62
CA VAL A 91 2.39 1.30 -21.52
C VAL A 91 3.28 2.48 -21.92
N ALA A 92 4.46 2.19 -22.45
CA ALA A 92 5.36 3.18 -23.02
C ALA A 92 4.93 3.48 -24.46
N GLY A 93 4.51 4.72 -24.72
CA GLY A 93 4.15 5.21 -26.05
C GLY A 93 4.97 6.44 -26.44
N GLY A 94 4.73 6.97 -27.64
CA GLY A 94 5.50 8.09 -28.20
C GLY A 94 6.77 7.69 -28.95
N MET A 95 7.11 8.51 -29.95
CA MET A 95 8.31 8.44 -30.80
C MET A 95 9.09 9.75 -30.66
#